data_AF-V5H9D1-F1
#
_entry.id   AF-V5H9D1-F1
#
_cell.length_a   1.000
_cell.length_b   1.000
_cell.length_c   1.000
_cell.angle_alpha   90.00
_cell.angle_beta   90.00
_cell.angle_gamma   90.00
#
_symmetry.space_group_name_H-M   'P 1'
#
loop_
_entity.id
_entity.type
_entity.pdbx_description
1 polymer ?
#
loop_
_entity_poly.entity_id
_entity_poly.type
_entity_poly.pdbx_seq_one_letter_code
_entity_poly.pdbx_strand_id
1 'polypeptide(L)'
;KLHSQTLPVKAWLAEKGVPIAWTDNCILCKKQETIEHVFLYCWDAVFFWDVLQRTLKKDLPLTPHGIRFLPVKGDDSVPLDMVMLLGLHSLWRCRMAVRHADVDVRPVHKYFA
;
A
#
# COMPACT_ATOMS: atom_id res chain seq x y z
N LYS A 1 -5.73 22.05 -0.45
CA LYS A 1 -5.36 20.65 -0.14
C LYS A 1 -5.35 19.88 -1.45
N LEU A 2 -4.17 19.49 -1.98
CA LEU A 2 -4.12 18.67 -3.20
C LEU A 2 -4.65 17.27 -2.85
N HIS A 3 -5.88 16.98 -3.26
CA HIS A 3 -6.56 15.70 -3.06
C HIS A 3 -5.94 14.65 -3.98
N SER A 4 -4.81 14.05 -3.58
CA SER A 4 -4.24 12.86 -4.23
C SER A 4 -4.89 11.55 -3.78
N GLN A 5 -6.08 11.62 -3.18
CA GLN A 5 -6.89 10.44 -2.88
C GLN A 5 -7.63 10.00 -4.15
N THR A 6 -6.90 9.50 -5.14
CA THR A 6 -7.47 8.91 -6.37
C THR A 6 -7.63 7.39 -6.25
N LEU A 7 -7.08 6.79 -5.18
CA LEU A 7 -7.16 5.35 -4.95
C LEU A 7 -8.49 4.99 -4.27
N PRO A 8 -9.28 4.05 -4.83
CA PRO A 8 -10.62 3.73 -4.36
C PRO A 8 -10.60 2.82 -3.11
N VAL A 9 -9.93 3.27 -2.04
CA VAL A 9 -9.98 2.65 -0.71
C VAL A 9 -11.38 2.83 -0.10
N LYS A 10 -11.77 1.97 0.85
CA LYS A 10 -13.15 2.00 1.37
C LYS A 10 -13.56 3.35 1.98
N ALA A 11 -12.67 4.01 2.73
CA ALA A 11 -12.97 5.32 3.31
C ALA A 11 -13.26 6.37 2.22
N TRP A 12 -12.50 6.34 1.13
CA TRP A 12 -12.71 7.22 -0.01
C TRP A 12 -14.04 6.93 -0.72
N LEU A 13 -14.38 5.65 -0.90
CA LEU A 13 -15.64 5.25 -1.53
C LEU A 13 -16.85 5.70 -0.70
N ALA A 14 -16.77 5.53 0.62
CA ALA A 14 -17.80 6.02 1.54
C ALA A 14 -17.94 7.55 1.45
N GLU A 15 -16.83 8.29 1.43
CA GLU A 15 -16.83 9.76 1.26
C GLU A 15 -17.46 10.20 -0.07
N LYS A 16 -17.27 9.43 -1.14
CA LYS A 16 -17.87 9.68 -2.46
C LYS A 16 -19.30 9.17 -2.63
N GLY A 17 -19.91 8.62 -1.57
CA GLY A 17 -21.26 8.05 -1.63
C GLY A 17 -21.35 6.78 -2.47
N VAL A 18 -20.22 6.14 -2.79
CA VAL A 18 -20.20 4.85 -3.48
C VAL A 18 -20.54 3.75 -2.46
N PRO A 19 -21.50 2.87 -2.77
CA PRO A 19 -21.87 1.79 -1.86
C PRO A 19 -20.65 0.91 -1.52
N ILE A 20 -20.36 0.77 -0.23
CA ILE A 20 -19.36 -0.16 0.28
C ILE A 20 -20.05 -1.33 0.95
N ALA A 21 -19.58 -2.54 0.67
CA ALA A 21 -20.10 -3.72 1.34
C ALA A 21 -19.63 -3.73 2.81
N TRP A 22 -20.57 -3.96 3.72
CA TRP A 22 -20.35 -4.14 5.16
C TRP A 22 -19.81 -2.91 5.90
N THR A 23 -18.49 -2.69 5.87
CA THR A 23 -17.79 -1.68 6.69
C THR A 23 -16.65 -1.05 5.90
N ASP A 24 -16.36 0.20 6.21
CA ASP A 24 -15.20 0.96 5.75
C ASP A 24 -13.89 0.55 6.45
N ASN A 25 -13.96 -0.37 7.39
CA ASN A 25 -12.81 -0.90 8.09
C ASN A 25 -12.05 -1.96 7.28
N CYS A 26 -10.73 -1.97 7.46
CA CYS A 26 -9.83 -3.00 6.99
C CYS A 26 -10.17 -4.35 7.64
N ILE A 27 -10.22 -5.40 6.83
CA ILE A 27 -10.60 -6.75 7.27
C ILE A 27 -9.60 -7.31 8.28
N LEU A 28 -8.31 -7.00 8.12
CA LEU A 28 -7.21 -7.48 8.97
C LEU A 28 -7.09 -6.70 10.28
N CYS A 29 -7.04 -5.37 10.20
CA CYS A 29 -6.72 -4.53 11.36
C CYS A 29 -7.96 -4.00 12.09
N LYS A 30 -9.17 -4.15 11.52
CA LYS A 30 -10.43 -3.62 12.06
C LYS A 30 -10.41 -2.10 12.33
N LYS A 31 -9.58 -1.36 11.60
CA LYS A 31 -9.50 0.11 11.61
C LYS A 31 -9.92 0.67 10.26
N GLN A 32 -10.29 1.94 10.21
CA GLN A 32 -10.73 2.59 8.98
C GLN A 32 -9.68 2.43 7.86
N GLU A 33 -10.12 1.97 6.70
CA GLU A 33 -9.24 1.69 5.57
C GLU A 33 -8.97 2.97 4.76
N THR A 34 -7.95 3.71 5.19
CA THR A 34 -7.40 4.85 4.44
C THR A 34 -6.21 4.43 3.57
N ILE A 35 -5.75 5.34 2.70
CA ILE A 35 -4.53 5.13 1.89
C ILE A 35 -3.32 4.86 2.79
N GLU A 36 -3.13 5.68 3.82
CA GLU A 36 -2.02 5.51 4.76
C GLU A 36 -2.15 4.19 5.53
N HIS A 37 -3.37 3.81 5.91
CA HIS A 37 -3.57 2.50 6.53
C HIS A 37 -3.14 1.37 5.59
N VAL A 38 -3.65 1.35 4.37
CA VAL A 38 -3.38 0.27 3.41
C VAL A 38 -1.89 0.13 3.08
N PHE A 39 -1.19 1.24 2.86
CA PHE A 39 0.19 1.22 2.39
C PHE A 39 1.26 1.33 3.45
N LEU A 40 0.95 1.80 4.67
CA LEU A 40 1.95 2.01 5.72
C LEU A 40 1.63 1.27 7.01
N TYR A 41 0.37 1.31 7.46
CA TYR A 41 0.03 0.89 8.83
C TYR A 41 -0.70 -0.44 8.95
N CYS A 42 -1.11 -1.04 7.83
CA CYS A 42 -1.72 -2.36 7.85
C CYS A 42 -0.64 -3.43 8.05
N TRP A 43 -1.00 -4.55 8.68
CA TRP A 43 -0.06 -5.63 8.99
C TRP A 43 0.74 -6.07 7.76
N ASP A 44 0.09 -6.30 6.60
CA ASP A 44 0.83 -6.72 5.41
C ASP A 44 1.83 -5.66 4.92
N ALA A 45 1.50 -4.37 5.05
CA ALA A 45 2.40 -3.29 4.66
C ALA A 45 3.61 -3.21 5.59
N VAL A 46 3.37 -3.22 6.91
CA VAL A 46 4.44 -3.16 7.92
C VAL A 46 5.41 -4.33 7.72
N PHE A 47 4.91 -5.55 7.59
CA PHE A 47 5.77 -6.73 7.38
C PHE A 47 6.51 -6.68 6.05
N PHE A 48 5.83 -6.31 4.96
CA PHE A 48 6.45 -6.24 3.65
C PHE A 48 7.59 -5.21 3.61
N TRP A 49 7.35 -4.00 4.11
CA TRP A 49 8.35 -2.95 4.12
C TRP A 49 9.53 -3.26 5.03
N ASP A 50 9.28 -3.80 6.22
CA ASP A 50 10.34 -4.19 7.16
C ASP A 50 11.26 -5.26 6.55
N VAL A 51 10.69 -6.28 5.89
CA VAL A 51 11.47 -7.30 5.17
C VAL A 51 12.24 -6.68 4.01
N LEU A 52 11.62 -5.79 3.23
CA LEU A 52 12.25 -5.16 2.07
C LEU A 52 13.41 -4.25 2.48
N GLN A 53 13.24 -3.39 3.49
CA GLN A 53 14.30 -2.51 4.00
C GLN A 53 15.50 -3.30 4.52
N ARG A 54 15.26 -4.38 5.27
CA ARG A 54 16.34 -5.27 5.76
C ARG A 54 17.05 -5.99 4.62
N THR A 55 16.32 -6.41 3.59
CA THR A 55 16.90 -7.09 2.41
C THR A 55 17.78 -6.15 1.61
N LEU A 56 17.34 -4.90 1.40
CA LEU A 56 18.09 -3.90 0.64
C LEU A 56 19.17 -3.18 1.46
N LYS A 57 19.13 -3.30 2.80
CA LYS A 57 19.97 -2.56 3.75
C LYS A 57 19.92 -1.04 3.51
N LYS A 58 18.75 -0.52 3.15
CA LYS A 58 18.48 0.89 2.84
C LYS A 58 17.21 1.35 3.54
N ASP A 59 17.22 2.58 4.02
CA ASP A 59 16.04 3.22 4.59
C ASP A 59 15.16 3.82 3.50
N LEU A 60 13.92 3.34 3.41
CA LEU A 60 12.93 3.85 2.48
C LEU A 60 12.10 4.95 3.16
N PRO A 61 11.70 6.02 2.45
CA PRO A 61 10.86 7.08 3.00
C PRO A 61 9.40 6.60 3.17
N LEU A 62 9.14 5.77 4.18
CA LEU A 62 7.82 5.23 4.51
C LEU A 62 6.96 6.22 5.30
N THR A 63 6.72 7.39 4.72
CA THR A 63 5.85 8.42 5.29
C THR A 63 4.68 8.68 4.34
N PRO A 64 3.55 9.25 4.82
CA PRO A 64 2.45 9.63 3.93
C PRO A 64 2.89 10.53 2.77
N HIS A 65 3.90 11.38 2.99
CA HIS A 65 4.52 12.18 1.93
C HIS A 65 5.37 11.30 1.00
N GLY A 66 6.19 10.40 1.57
CA GLY A 66 7.08 9.54 0.81
C GLY A 66 6.37 8.57 -0.13
N ILE A 67 5.26 7.95 0.28
CA ILE A 67 4.47 7.07 -0.60
C ILE A 67 3.74 7.83 -1.72
N ARG A 68 3.50 9.14 -1.56
CA ARG A 68 2.77 9.97 -2.53
C ARG A 68 3.69 10.59 -3.57
N PHE A 69 4.87 11.03 -3.15
CA PHE A 69 5.79 11.80 -3.99
C PHE A 69 7.05 11.04 -4.38
N LEU A 70 7.27 9.85 -3.79
CA LEU A 70 8.48 9.04 -3.99
C LEU A 70 9.76 9.89 -4.06
N PRO A 71 10.04 10.74 -3.04
CA PRO A 71 11.17 11.66 -3.06
C PRO A 71 12.47 10.91 -2.74
N VAL A 72 12.74 9.84 -3.49
CA VAL A 72 13.91 9.02 -3.31
C VAL A 72 15.07 9.71 -4.02
N LYS A 73 16.14 10.02 -3.28
CA LYS A 73 17.35 10.56 -3.88
C LYS A 73 17.92 9.50 -4.81
N GLY A 74 18.15 9.85 -6.06
CA GLY A 74 18.89 9.01 -7.00
C GLY A 74 20.28 8.79 -6.44
N ASP A 75 20.51 7.61 -5.90
CA ASP A 75 21.85 7.07 -5.66
C ASP A 75 22.10 6.16 -6.86
N ASP A 76 23.12 6.46 -7.69
CA ASP A 76 23.31 5.91 -9.05
C ASP A 76 23.40 4.37 -9.12
N SER A 77 23.41 3.69 -7.98
CA SER A 77 23.56 2.24 -7.85
C SER A 77 22.26 1.44 -7.85
N VAL A 78 21.13 1.99 -7.39
CA VAL A 78 19.86 1.23 -7.25
C VAL A 78 18.65 2.14 -7.49
N PRO A 79 17.73 1.79 -8.40
CA PRO A 79 16.49 2.55 -8.65
C PRO A 79 15.47 2.29 -7.53
N LEU A 80 15.70 2.90 -6.37
CA LEU A 80 14.88 2.73 -5.16
C LEU A 80 13.45 3.27 -5.35
N ASP A 81 13.25 4.24 -6.22
CA ASP A 81 11.96 4.73 -6.66
C ASP A 81 11.13 3.62 -7.34
N MET A 82 11.75 2.84 -8.24
CA MET A 82 11.13 1.70 -8.91
C MET A 82 10.81 0.58 -7.93
N VAL A 83 11.73 0.28 -7.01
CA VAL A 83 11.50 -0.70 -5.94
C VAL A 83 10.30 -0.29 -5.07
N MET A 84 10.23 0.97 -4.66
CA MET A 84 9.09 1.47 -3.89
C MET A 84 7.79 1.41 -4.69
N LEU A 85 7.81 1.78 -5.96
CA LEU A 85 6.63 1.73 -6.83
C LEU A 85 6.12 0.30 -7.02
N LEU A 86 7.02 -0.67 -7.23
CA LEU A 86 6.67 -2.10 -7.29
C LEU A 86 6.13 -2.60 -5.95
N GLY A 87 6.67 -2.12 -4.83
CA GLY A 87 6.19 -2.45 -3.48
C GLY A 87 4.77 -1.93 -3.23
N LEU A 88 4.52 -0.66 -3.56
CA LEU A 88 3.19 -0.06 -3.47
C LEU A 88 2.19 -0.78 -4.38
N HIS A 89 2.58 -1.09 -5.61
CA HIS A 89 1.76 -1.85 -6.54
C HIS A 89 1.44 -3.27 -6.02
N SER A 90 2.42 -3.95 -5.42
CA SER A 90 2.24 -5.28 -4.82
C SER A 90 1.26 -5.26 -3.65
N LEU A 91 1.36 -4.25 -2.78
CA LEU A 91 0.41 -4.03 -1.68
C LEU A 91 -1.00 -3.77 -2.21
N TRP A 92 -1.11 -2.92 -3.24
CA TRP A 92 -2.39 -2.64 -3.89
C TRP A 92 -3.01 -3.90 -4.50
N ARG A 93 -2.24 -4.69 -5.25
CA ARG A 93 -2.72 -5.94 -5.86
C ARG A 93 -3.19 -6.95 -4.81
N CYS A 94 -2.42 -7.14 -3.75
CA CYS A 94 -2.79 -8.02 -2.64
C CYS A 94 -4.14 -7.59 -2.02
N ARG A 95 -4.35 -6.28 -1.84
CA ARG A 95 -5.59 -5.74 -1.29
C ARG A 95 -6.78 -5.93 -2.22
N MET A 96 -6.58 -5.67 -3.51
CA MET A 96 -7.63 -5.86 -4.51
C MET A 96 -8.03 -7.32 -4.65
N ALA A 97 -7.08 -8.26 -4.57
CA ALA A 97 -7.37 -9.69 -4.59
C ALA A 97 -8.27 -10.11 -3.42
N VAL A 98 -7.97 -9.64 -2.20
CA VAL A 98 -8.84 -9.87 -1.03
C VAL A 98 -10.23 -9.25 -1.24
N ARG A 99 -10.28 -8.03 -1.78
CA ARG A 99 -11.54 -7.30 -2.00
C ARG A 99 -12.43 -7.98 -3.06
N HIS A 100 -11.84 -8.50 -4.12
CA HIS A 100 -12.56 -9.19 -5.19
C HIS A 100 -12.87 -10.65 -4.86
N ALA A 101 -12.45 -11.13 -3.68
CA ALA A 101 -12.56 -12.54 -3.29
C ALA A 101 -11.94 -13.46 -4.36
N ASP A 102 -10.76 -13.07 -4.86
CA ASP A 102 -10.02 -13.87 -5.83
C ASP A 102 -9.73 -15.26 -5.25
N VAL A 103 -9.77 -16.30 -6.09
CA VAL A 103 -9.56 -17.69 -5.65
C VAL A 103 -8.12 -17.93 -5.17
N ASP A 104 -7.16 -17.17 -5.71
CA ASP A 104 -5.73 -17.28 -5.40
C ASP A 104 -5.19 -15.97 -4.80
N VAL A 105 -5.67 -15.63 -3.59
CA VAL A 105 -5.10 -14.52 -2.82
C VAL A 105 -3.72 -14.92 -2.33
N ARG A 106 -2.70 -14.16 -2.76
CA ARG A 106 -1.31 -14.38 -2.37
C ARG A 106 -0.84 -13.34 -1.36
N PRO A 107 0.16 -13.64 -0.52
CA PRO A 107 0.82 -12.63 0.30
C PRO A 107 1.58 -11.62 -0.58
N VAL A 108 1.75 -10.40 -0.09
CA VAL A 108 2.32 -9.25 -0.83
C VAL A 108 3.63 -9.57 -1.55
N HIS A 109 4.55 -10.28 -0.89
CA HIS A 109 5.85 -10.62 -1.48
C HIS A 109 5.76 -11.47 -2.76
N LYS A 110 4.67 -12.24 -2.95
CA LYS A 110 4.46 -13.00 -4.20
C LYS A 110 3.97 -12.14 -5.36
N TYR A 111 3.48 -10.93 -5.10
CA TYR A 111 3.16 -9.94 -6.14
C TYR A 111 4.37 -9.06 -6.48
N PHE A 112 5.42 -9.11 -5.67
CA PHE A 112 6.67 -8.38 -5.85
C PHE A 112 7.65 -9.23 -6.69
N ALA A 113 7.27 -9.50 -7.94
CA ALA A 113 8.03 -10.27 -8.90
C ALA A 113 7.99 -9.63 -10.28
#